data_AF-A0A2T4S5Q0-F1
#
_entry.id   AF-A0A2T4S5Q0-F1
#
_cell.length_a   1.000
_cell.length_b   1.000
_cell.length_c   1.000
_cell.angle_alpha   90.00
_cell.angle_beta   90.00
_cell.angle_gamma   90.00
#
_symmetry.space_group_name_H-M   'P 1'
#
loop_
_entity.id
_entity.type
_entity.pdbx_description
1 polymer ?
#
loop_
_entity_poly.entity_id
_entity_poly.type
_entity_poly.pdbx_seq_one_letter_code
_entity_poly.pdbx_strand_id
1 'polypeptide(L)'
;MATQHPFEQFDLSPQLIDAVADLNFNQPTEIQQRVIPKIIKGQNIIGQSQTGTGKSHAFLLPLMEKIDTSIQEPQAIVVAPTRELAQQLYNAAHHLAQFKDEVKVTLFIGGTDFARDKQRCNVQPQLVIGTPTRINDLSKDGTLHAHLAQYLV
;
A
#
# COMPACT_ATOMS: atom_id res chain seq x y z
N MET A 1 15.85 30.10 -2.09
CA MET A 1 14.55 29.40 -2.10
C MET A 1 14.87 27.92 -2.03
N ALA A 2 14.41 27.19 -1.02
CA ALA A 2 14.62 25.75 -0.97
C ALA A 2 13.97 25.14 -2.23
N THR A 3 14.72 24.37 -3.01
CA THR A 3 14.19 23.65 -4.16
C THR A 3 13.20 22.61 -3.65
N GLN A 4 11.93 22.83 -3.92
CA GLN A 4 10.83 21.96 -3.53
C GLN A 4 10.92 20.64 -4.31
N HIS A 5 10.81 19.48 -3.63
CA HIS A 5 10.84 18.20 -4.31
C HIS A 5 9.57 18.03 -5.18
N PRO A 6 9.63 17.57 -6.44
CA PRO A 6 8.46 17.54 -7.33
C PRO A 6 7.25 16.76 -6.81
N PHE A 7 7.44 15.79 -5.92
CA PHE A 7 6.32 15.06 -5.29
C PHE A 7 5.58 15.85 -4.21
N GLU A 8 6.15 16.95 -3.70
CA GLU A 8 5.45 17.81 -2.73
C GLU A 8 4.18 18.44 -3.29
N GLN A 9 4.02 18.47 -4.63
CA GLN A 9 2.79 18.91 -5.29
C GLN A 9 1.55 18.07 -4.93
N PHE A 10 1.75 16.90 -4.32
CA PHE A 10 0.67 15.99 -3.90
C PHE A 10 0.27 16.15 -2.43
N ASP A 11 0.85 17.10 -1.70
CA ASP A 11 0.59 17.33 -0.27
C ASP A 11 0.83 16.06 0.59
N LEU A 12 1.85 15.27 0.24
CA LEU A 12 2.28 14.11 1.03
C LEU A 12 3.04 14.56 2.29
N SER A 13 2.95 13.77 3.34
CA SER A 13 3.73 13.95 4.56
C SER A 13 5.25 13.97 4.28
N PRO A 14 6.04 14.76 5.05
CA PRO A 14 7.49 14.85 4.85
C PRO A 14 8.19 13.48 4.85
N GLN A 15 7.73 12.55 5.68
CA GLN A 15 8.25 11.17 5.75
C GLN A 15 8.11 10.43 4.42
N LEU A 16 6.98 10.60 3.72
CA LEU A 16 6.78 9.99 2.41
C LEU A 16 7.59 10.69 1.32
N ILE A 17 7.85 11.99 1.46
CA ILE A 17 8.77 12.71 0.56
C ILE A 17 10.21 12.16 0.73
N ASP A 18 10.64 11.90 1.96
CA ASP A 18 11.95 11.28 2.24
C ASP A 18 12.03 9.87 1.63
N ALA A 19 10.96 9.07 1.76
CA ALA A 19 10.89 7.74 1.13
C ALA A 19 11.01 7.80 -0.40
N VAL A 20 10.32 8.76 -1.03
CA VAL A 20 10.39 9.00 -2.48
C VAL A 20 11.80 9.41 -2.91
N ALA A 21 12.47 10.25 -2.11
CA ALA A 21 13.85 10.66 -2.37
C ALA A 21 14.83 9.48 -2.27
N ASP A 22 14.67 8.60 -1.28
CA ASP A 22 15.48 7.38 -1.12
C ASP A 22 15.31 6.39 -2.30
N LEU A 23 14.11 6.32 -2.88
CA LEU A 23 13.83 5.59 -4.11
C LEU A 23 14.43 6.26 -5.38
N ASN A 24 15.07 7.42 -5.24
CA ASN A 24 15.60 8.24 -6.33
C ASN A 24 14.53 8.68 -7.34
N PHE A 25 13.29 8.90 -6.88
CA PHE A 25 12.19 9.35 -7.73
C PHE A 25 12.21 10.87 -7.90
N ASN A 26 13.00 11.31 -8.87
CA ASN A 26 13.19 12.74 -9.13
C ASN A 26 11.97 13.45 -9.72
N GLN A 27 11.08 12.73 -10.42
CA GLN A 27 9.88 13.29 -11.05
C GLN A 27 8.75 12.27 -11.03
N PRO A 28 7.49 12.69 -10.78
CA PRO A 28 6.35 11.79 -10.84
C PRO A 28 6.04 11.42 -12.29
N THR A 29 5.78 10.14 -12.53
CA THR A 29 5.35 9.65 -13.84
C THR A 29 3.95 10.14 -14.19
N GLU A 30 3.58 10.08 -15.48
CA GLU A 30 2.25 10.51 -15.94
C GLU A 30 1.10 9.81 -15.19
N ILE A 31 1.25 8.51 -14.89
CA ILE A 31 0.24 7.77 -14.12
C ILE A 31 0.17 8.24 -12.67
N GLN A 32 1.32 8.54 -12.04
CA GLN A 32 1.37 9.06 -10.66
C GLN A 32 0.71 10.43 -10.57
N GLN A 33 1.03 11.35 -11.49
CA GLN A 33 0.43 12.69 -11.55
C GLN A 33 -1.10 12.65 -11.67
N ARG A 34 -1.64 11.67 -12.43
CA ARG A 34 -3.08 11.53 -12.65
C ARG A 34 -3.82 10.81 -11.52
N VAL A 35 -3.17 9.83 -10.89
CA VAL A 35 -3.80 8.90 -9.94
C VAL A 35 -3.71 9.40 -8.51
N ILE A 36 -2.55 9.91 -8.07
CA ILE A 36 -2.30 10.28 -6.68
C ILE A 36 -3.34 11.29 -6.16
N PRO A 37 -3.63 12.41 -6.85
CA PRO A 37 -4.61 13.38 -6.38
C PRO A 37 -6.04 12.83 -6.30
N LYS A 38 -6.38 11.83 -7.12
CA LYS A 38 -7.71 11.21 -7.14
C LYS A 38 -7.91 10.28 -5.94
N ILE A 39 -6.90 9.48 -5.61
CA ILE A 39 -6.93 8.60 -4.43
C ILE A 39 -6.95 9.43 -3.14
N ILE A 40 -6.17 10.52 -3.07
CA ILE A 40 -6.21 11.44 -1.91
C ILE A 40 -7.62 12.02 -1.70
N LYS A 41 -8.36 12.28 -2.78
CA LYS A 41 -9.75 12.75 -2.75
C LYS A 41 -10.78 11.63 -2.50
N GLY A 42 -10.35 10.38 -2.30
CA GLY A 42 -11.23 9.23 -2.07
C GLY A 42 -12.05 8.83 -3.30
N GLN A 43 -11.58 9.14 -4.51
CA GLN A 43 -12.31 8.83 -5.75
C GLN A 43 -12.03 7.39 -6.21
N ASN A 44 -13.07 6.71 -6.69
CA ASN A 44 -12.91 5.44 -7.41
C ASN A 44 -12.26 5.68 -8.78
N ILE A 45 -11.31 4.82 -9.14
CA ILE A 45 -10.52 4.98 -10.36
C ILE A 45 -10.34 3.66 -11.10
N ILE A 46 -10.20 3.75 -12.42
CA ILE A 46 -9.64 2.68 -13.25
C ILE A 46 -8.39 3.26 -13.90
N GLY A 47 -7.24 2.64 -13.64
CA GLY A 47 -5.95 3.08 -14.15
C GLY A 47 -5.38 2.09 -15.16
N GLN A 48 -5.10 2.54 -16.37
CA GLN A 48 -4.42 1.75 -17.40
C GLN A 48 -3.08 2.40 -17.74
N SER A 49 -2.00 1.63 -17.66
CA SER A 49 -0.68 2.04 -18.16
C SER A 49 0.20 0.83 -18.47
N GLN A 50 1.30 1.06 -19.19
CA GLN A 50 2.29 0.02 -19.49
C GLN A 50 3.05 -0.44 -18.22
N THR A 51 3.61 -1.65 -18.24
CA THR A 51 4.50 -2.14 -17.17
C THR A 51 5.71 -1.23 -17.00
N GLY A 52 6.23 -1.11 -15.77
CA GLY A 52 7.42 -0.28 -15.49
C GLY A 52 7.15 1.23 -15.35
N THR A 53 5.92 1.73 -15.50
CA THR A 53 5.62 3.17 -15.45
C THR A 53 5.39 3.72 -14.03
N GLY A 54 5.83 3.04 -12.97
CA GLY A 54 5.64 3.48 -11.58
C GLY A 54 4.22 3.31 -11.01
N LYS A 55 3.40 2.42 -11.60
CA LYS A 55 2.01 2.17 -11.15
C LYS A 55 1.88 1.84 -9.68
N SER A 56 2.77 1.01 -9.14
CA SER A 56 2.71 0.58 -7.74
C SER A 56 2.71 1.78 -6.79
N HIS A 57 3.66 2.69 -6.97
CA HIS A 57 3.76 3.92 -6.15
C HIS A 57 2.63 4.92 -6.45
N ALA A 58 1.99 4.85 -7.62
CA ALA A 58 0.84 5.70 -7.93
C ALA A 58 -0.35 5.44 -6.99
N PHE A 59 -0.52 4.22 -6.49
CA PHE A 59 -1.53 3.91 -5.48
C PHE A 59 -0.95 3.73 -4.07
N LEU A 60 0.28 3.22 -3.92
CA LEU A 60 0.86 3.00 -2.59
C LEU A 60 1.14 4.31 -1.84
N LEU A 61 1.66 5.35 -2.51
CA LEU A 61 1.93 6.64 -1.86
C LEU A 61 0.68 7.27 -1.24
N PRO A 62 -0.43 7.48 -1.99
CA PRO A 62 -1.63 8.07 -1.41
C PRO A 62 -2.33 7.14 -0.41
N LEU A 63 -2.22 5.81 -0.54
CA LEU A 63 -2.71 4.89 0.50
C LEU A 63 -1.90 5.04 1.79
N MET A 64 -0.57 5.07 1.71
CA MET A 64 0.30 5.27 2.87
C MET A 64 0.03 6.60 3.55
N GLU A 65 -0.21 7.66 2.78
CA GLU A 65 -0.58 8.96 3.32
C GLU A 65 -1.87 8.88 4.14
N LYS A 66 -2.88 8.16 3.63
CA LYS A 66 -4.20 8.01 4.27
C LYS A 66 -4.23 7.08 5.48
N ILE A 67 -3.24 6.21 5.66
CA ILE A 67 -3.20 5.30 6.81
C ILE A 67 -3.04 6.10 8.11
N ASP A 68 -3.96 5.87 9.04
CA ASP A 68 -3.91 6.32 10.44
C ASP A 68 -3.26 5.24 11.31
N THR A 69 -2.06 5.51 11.82
CA THR A 69 -1.29 4.54 12.61
C THR A 69 -1.88 4.27 13.99
N SER A 70 -2.73 5.17 14.50
CA SER A 70 -3.39 5.01 15.80
C SER A 70 -4.48 3.92 15.78
N ILE A 71 -4.96 3.55 14.60
CA ILE A 71 -6.01 2.54 14.40
C ILE A 71 -5.36 1.21 13.99
N GLN A 72 -5.45 0.21 14.86
CA GLN A 72 -4.92 -1.14 14.64
C GLN A 72 -5.95 -2.04 13.95
N GLU A 73 -6.39 -1.65 12.75
CA GLU A 73 -7.37 -2.35 11.92
C GLU A 73 -6.94 -2.29 10.45
N PRO A 74 -7.37 -3.23 9.59
CA PRO A 74 -7.14 -3.12 8.15
C PRO A 74 -7.82 -1.87 7.60
N GLN A 75 -7.04 -1.00 6.94
CA GLN A 75 -7.53 0.24 6.34
C GLN A 75 -7.45 0.17 4.81
N ALA A 76 -6.46 -0.54 4.27
CA ALA A 76 -6.29 -0.76 2.84
C ALA A 76 -5.91 -2.21 2.53
N ILE A 77 -6.47 -2.73 1.44
CA ILE A 77 -6.15 -4.05 0.88
C ILE A 77 -5.67 -3.88 -0.56
N VAL A 78 -4.55 -4.49 -0.90
CA VAL A 78 -4.04 -4.57 -2.27
C VAL A 78 -3.99 -6.04 -2.68
N VAL A 79 -4.78 -6.39 -3.69
CA VAL A 79 -4.81 -7.74 -4.25
C VAL A 79 -3.94 -7.85 -5.50
N ALA A 80 -3.15 -8.91 -5.57
CA ALA A 80 -2.35 -9.24 -6.74
C ALA A 80 -2.65 -10.66 -7.23
N PRO A 81 -2.70 -10.89 -8.57
CA PRO A 81 -3.06 -12.19 -9.14
C PRO A 81 -2.01 -13.29 -8.89
N THR A 82 -0.76 -12.93 -8.61
CA THR A 82 0.33 -13.89 -8.40
C THR A 82 1.08 -13.59 -7.11
N ARG A 83 1.75 -14.62 -6.57
CA ARG A 83 2.53 -14.53 -5.34
C ARG A 83 3.73 -13.59 -5.52
N GLU A 84 4.35 -13.66 -6.69
CA GLU A 84 5.52 -12.88 -7.07
C GLU A 84 5.18 -11.39 -7.14
N LEU A 85 4.05 -11.04 -7.76
CA LEU A 85 3.61 -9.65 -7.82
C LEU A 85 3.18 -9.15 -6.44
N ALA A 86 2.49 -9.96 -5.64
CA ALA A 86 2.17 -9.61 -4.25
C ALA A 86 3.43 -9.33 -3.43
N GLN A 87 4.48 -10.15 -3.58
CA GLN A 87 5.77 -9.95 -2.91
C GLN A 87 6.45 -8.65 -3.37
N GLN A 88 6.43 -8.34 -4.67
CA GLN A 88 6.98 -7.08 -5.20
C GLN A 88 6.25 -5.85 -4.63
N LEU A 89 4.92 -5.89 -4.58
CA LEU A 89 4.11 -4.83 -3.99
C LEU A 89 4.34 -4.70 -2.49
N TYR A 90 4.47 -5.82 -1.77
CA TYR A 90 4.84 -5.82 -0.37
C TYR A 90 6.20 -5.19 -0.13
N ASN A 91 7.22 -5.52 -0.93
CA ASN A 91 8.55 -4.93 -0.76
C ASN A 91 8.51 -3.40 -0.98
N ALA A 92 7.78 -2.93 -1.99
CA ALA A 92 7.60 -1.50 -2.24
C ALA A 92 6.86 -0.80 -1.09
N ALA A 93 5.76 -1.40 -0.61
CA ALA A 93 5.02 -0.86 0.53
C ALA A 93 5.83 -0.89 1.83
N HIS A 94 6.60 -1.96 2.05
CA HIS A 94 7.43 -2.10 3.24
C HIS A 94 8.55 -1.06 3.26
N HIS A 95 9.16 -0.75 2.11
CA HIS A 95 10.11 0.35 1.98
C HIS A 95 9.51 1.69 2.41
N LEU A 96 8.32 2.04 1.90
CA LEU A 96 7.63 3.28 2.33
C LEU A 96 7.34 3.29 3.84
N ALA A 97 6.97 2.14 4.41
CA ALA A 97 6.69 1.99 5.84
C ALA A 97 7.95 2.10 6.72
N GLN A 98 9.17 2.07 6.17
CA GLN A 98 10.40 2.34 6.93
C GLN A 98 10.55 3.83 7.29
N PHE A 99 9.84 4.72 6.59
CA PHE A 99 9.88 6.17 6.82
C PHE A 99 8.67 6.66 7.61
N LYS A 100 7.52 5.99 7.49
CA LYS A 100 6.31 6.28 8.27
C LYS A 100 6.18 5.26 9.39
N ASP A 101 6.65 5.66 10.58
CA ASP A 101 6.66 4.82 11.78
C ASP A 101 5.28 4.19 12.05
N GLU A 102 5.30 2.97 12.60
CA GLU A 102 4.13 2.24 13.11
C GLU A 102 3.10 1.76 12.07
N VAL A 103 3.33 1.93 10.77
CA VAL A 103 2.48 1.31 9.74
C VAL A 103 2.77 -0.19 9.63
N LYS A 104 1.82 -1.04 10.03
CA LYS A 104 1.95 -2.49 9.85
C LYS A 104 1.48 -2.92 8.47
N VAL A 105 2.44 -3.25 7.61
CA VAL A 105 2.20 -3.90 6.31
C VAL A 105 2.33 -5.41 6.46
N THR A 106 1.41 -6.21 5.93
CA THR A 106 1.53 -7.68 5.97
C THR A 106 1.18 -8.34 4.64
N LEU A 107 2.01 -9.31 4.26
CA LEU A 107 1.84 -10.13 3.05
C LEU A 107 1.15 -11.47 3.36
N PHE A 108 0.06 -11.74 2.64
CA PHE A 108 -0.69 -12.99 2.69
C PHE A 108 -0.78 -13.66 1.32
N ILE A 109 -0.03 -14.75 1.14
CA ILE A 109 0.07 -15.48 -0.11
C ILE A 109 -0.01 -16.99 0.12
N GLY A 110 -0.54 -17.73 -0.86
CA GLY A 110 -0.55 -19.20 -0.83
C GLY A 110 0.85 -19.82 -0.68
N GLY A 111 0.92 -21.07 -0.24
CA GLY A 111 2.18 -21.80 -0.03
C GLY A 111 2.96 -21.42 1.23
N THR A 112 2.45 -20.46 2.02
CA THR A 112 2.91 -20.19 3.39
C THR A 112 1.97 -20.86 4.41
N ASP A 113 2.49 -21.14 5.60
CA ASP A 113 1.74 -21.77 6.69
C ASP A 113 0.58 -20.89 7.16
N PHE A 114 -0.65 -21.40 7.01
CA PHE A 114 -1.86 -20.68 7.38
C PHE A 114 -1.90 -20.31 8.87
N ALA A 115 -1.40 -21.17 9.76
CA ALA A 115 -1.38 -20.87 11.19
C ALA A 115 -0.47 -19.67 11.51
N ARG A 116 0.64 -19.54 10.79
CA ARG A 116 1.52 -18.36 10.91
C ARG A 116 0.83 -17.09 10.41
N ASP A 117 0.02 -17.18 9.36
CA ASP A 117 -0.76 -16.04 8.86
C ASP A 117 -1.77 -15.58 9.93
N LYS A 118 -2.48 -16.53 10.55
CA LYS A 118 -3.40 -16.24 11.67
C LYS A 118 -2.69 -15.50 12.81
N GLN A 119 -1.51 -15.98 13.21
CA GLN A 119 -0.70 -15.33 14.24
C GLN A 119 -0.29 -13.90 13.86
N ARG A 120 0.03 -13.66 12.58
CA ARG A 120 0.38 -12.31 12.10
C ARG A 120 -0.79 -11.33 12.18
N CYS A 121 -2.03 -11.83 12.23
CA CYS A 121 -3.26 -11.05 12.45
C CYS A 121 -3.60 -10.79 13.92
N ASN A 122 -2.86 -11.32 14.91
CA ASN A 122 -3.12 -11.03 16.33
C ASN A 122 -3.11 -9.52 16.64
N VAL A 123 -2.27 -8.78 15.91
CA VAL A 123 -2.40 -7.32 15.75
C VAL A 123 -2.78 -7.12 14.29
N GLN A 124 -3.92 -6.50 14.00
CA GLN A 124 -4.34 -6.36 12.60
C GLN A 124 -3.38 -5.42 11.85
N PRO A 125 -3.00 -5.76 10.60
CA PRO A 125 -2.21 -4.86 9.77
C PRO A 125 -3.09 -3.75 9.18
N GLN A 126 -2.60 -2.51 9.13
CA GLN A 126 -3.30 -1.42 8.44
C GLN A 126 -3.27 -1.59 6.92
N LEU A 127 -2.16 -2.11 6.37
CA LEU A 127 -2.03 -2.41 4.94
C LEU A 127 -1.86 -3.91 4.71
N VAL A 128 -2.84 -4.49 4.04
CA VAL A 128 -2.86 -5.88 3.63
C VAL A 128 -2.45 -5.98 2.17
N ILE A 129 -1.48 -6.84 1.85
CA ILE A 129 -1.10 -7.14 0.47
C ILE A 129 -1.14 -8.64 0.28
N GLY A 130 -1.68 -9.13 -0.83
CA GLY A 130 -1.75 -10.58 -1.00
C GLY A 130 -2.48 -11.07 -2.23
N THR A 131 -2.58 -12.40 -2.33
CA THR A 131 -3.39 -13.07 -3.34
C THR A 131 -4.85 -13.17 -2.89
N PRO A 132 -5.84 -13.05 -3.81
CA PRO A 132 -7.26 -13.06 -3.47
C PRO A 132 -7.68 -14.24 -2.57
N THR A 133 -7.25 -15.47 -2.92
CA THR A 133 -7.63 -16.68 -2.18
C THR A 133 -7.19 -16.62 -0.72
N ARG A 134 -5.92 -16.32 -0.44
CA ARG A 134 -5.40 -16.33 0.94
C ARG A 134 -6.01 -15.24 1.81
N ILE A 135 -6.21 -14.03 1.27
CA ILE A 135 -6.88 -12.93 1.98
C ILE A 135 -8.32 -13.35 2.33
N ASN A 136 -9.04 -13.92 1.36
CA ASN A 136 -10.40 -14.40 1.55
C ASN A 136 -10.48 -15.56 2.56
N ASP A 137 -9.51 -16.48 2.58
CA ASP A 137 -9.46 -17.58 3.56
C ASP A 137 -9.32 -17.04 4.99
N LEU A 138 -8.41 -16.09 5.23
CA LEU A 138 -8.22 -15.45 6.54
C LEU A 138 -9.45 -14.61 6.95
N SER A 139 -10.10 -13.96 5.97
CA SER A 139 -11.32 -13.21 6.23
C SER A 139 -12.50 -14.12 6.59
N LYS A 140 -12.67 -15.25 5.91
CA LYS A 140 -13.75 -16.22 6.19
C LYS A 140 -13.54 -16.96 7.51
N ASP A 141 -12.28 -17.22 7.85
CA ASP A 141 -11.88 -17.79 9.13
C ASP A 141 -12.08 -16.80 10.31
N GLY A 142 -12.28 -15.52 10.01
CA GLY A 142 -12.52 -14.46 11.01
C GLY A 142 -11.25 -13.90 11.65
N THR A 143 -10.06 -14.32 11.19
CA THR A 143 -8.78 -13.82 11.72
C THR A 143 -8.34 -12.51 11.11
N LEU A 144 -8.67 -12.24 9.84
CA LEU A 144 -8.44 -10.94 9.21
C LEU A 144 -9.76 -10.18 9.11
N HIS A 145 -9.83 -9.00 9.72
CA HIS A 145 -11.03 -8.15 9.70
C HIS A 145 -11.10 -7.33 8.40
N ALA A 146 -11.02 -7.99 7.24
CA ALA A 146 -10.92 -7.35 5.93
C ALA A 146 -12.07 -6.40 5.61
N HIS A 147 -13.24 -6.60 6.23
CA HIS A 147 -14.43 -5.76 6.05
C HIS A 147 -14.28 -4.33 6.62
N LEU A 148 -13.25 -4.06 7.43
CA LEU A 148 -12.96 -2.74 7.98
C LEU A 148 -12.16 -1.86 7.01
N ALA A 149 -11.55 -2.47 5.98
CA ALA A 149 -10.75 -1.73 5.01
C ALA A 149 -11.61 -0.77 4.18
N GLN A 150 -11.17 0.48 4.12
CA GLN A 150 -11.83 1.55 3.36
C GLN A 150 -11.37 1.57 1.90
N TYR A 151 -10.17 1.04 1.63
CA TYR A 151 -9.57 1.02 0.31
C TYR A 151 -9.31 -0.42 -0.16
N LEU A 152 -9.64 -0.68 -1.43
CA LEU A 152 -9.30 -1.92 -2.13
C LEU A 152 -8.68 -1.57 -3.48
N VAL A 153 -7.52 -2.16 -3.78
CA VAL A 153 -6.80 -2.04 -5.05
C VAL A 153 -6.64 -3.40 -5.69
#